data_AF-A0A6B2BYW0-F1
#
_entry.id   AF-A0A6B2BYW0-F1
#
_cell.length_a   1.000
_cell.length_b   1.000
_cell.length_c   1.000
_cell.angle_alpha   90.00
_cell.angle_beta   90.00
_cell.angle_gamma   90.00
#
_symmetry.space_group_name_H-M   'P 1'
#
loop_
_entity.id
_entity.type
_entity.pdbx_description
1 polymer ?
#
loop_
_entity_poly.entity_id
_entity_poly.type
_entity_poly.pdbx_seq_one_letter_code
_entity_poly.pdbx_strand_id
1 'polypeptide(L)'
;MLAGKLFRINTEQSIAFIAEKLASFKITREDEETHAQLNFEFSVNGYDESSLNGTIYYDKVIKVGTKEGYKPEVSTLKVQFFVKNIGGYYFLFILAKKPFANYLANEFSKAVFIRPGYVVEARIDPNIFLDYYNKSLEETRVAYFDQIDIPNVNVLALYGDALSQTDLFKMYQEHGLLWYIVVRAKSISQIIGLTRNCVITMFSRGTVDDIVRYAFEEVAPLVIESINKNKNKNEENKKTV
;
A
#
# COMPACT_ATOMS: atom_id res chain seq x y z
N MET A 1 1.47 -5.01 15.00
CA MET A 1 1.46 -3.81 14.14
C MET A 1 0.78 -4.19 12.84
N LEU A 2 -0.37 -3.59 12.54
CA LEU A 2 -1.05 -3.80 11.26
C LEU A 2 -0.39 -2.92 10.21
N ALA A 3 -0.12 -3.49 9.05
CA ALA A 3 0.48 -2.79 7.94
C ALA A 3 -0.14 -3.30 6.65
N GLY A 4 -0.24 -2.41 5.67
CA GLY A 4 -0.68 -2.75 4.34
C GLY A 4 -0.12 -1.80 3.31
N LYS A 5 -0.36 -2.13 2.05
CA LYS A 5 0.01 -1.27 0.93
C LYS A 5 -1.16 -1.12 -0.02
N LEU A 6 -1.40 0.13 -0.42
CA LEU A 6 -2.37 0.48 -1.45
C LEU A 6 -1.69 0.47 -2.82
N PHE A 7 -2.38 -0.09 -3.80
CA PHE A 7 -1.99 -0.17 -5.20
C PHE A 7 -3.13 0.37 -6.05
N ARG A 8 -2.80 0.77 -7.28
CA ARG A 8 -3.79 1.11 -8.32
C ARG A 8 -3.91 -0.07 -9.27
N ILE A 9 -5.13 -0.35 -9.74
CA ILE A 9 -5.40 -1.31 -10.80
C ILE A 9 -5.77 -0.53 -12.07
N ASN A 10 -5.00 -0.71 -13.13
CA ASN A 10 -5.27 -0.11 -14.44
C ASN A 10 -6.20 -1.01 -15.23
N THR A 11 -7.51 -0.93 -14.98
CA THR A 11 -8.49 -1.82 -15.59
C THR A 11 -9.79 -1.10 -15.91
N GLU A 12 -10.47 -1.56 -16.95
CA GLU A 12 -11.85 -1.21 -17.29
C GLU A 12 -12.82 -2.35 -16.94
N GLN A 13 -12.28 -3.50 -16.51
CA GLN A 13 -13.07 -4.66 -16.10
C GLN A 13 -13.81 -4.39 -14.79
N SER A 14 -15.00 -4.98 -14.65
CA SER A 14 -15.83 -4.84 -13.45
C SER A 14 -15.27 -5.59 -12.24
N ILE A 15 -15.74 -5.23 -11.04
CA ILE A 15 -15.43 -5.97 -9.81
C ILE A 15 -15.85 -7.45 -9.92
N ALA A 16 -17.00 -7.72 -10.56
CA ALA A 16 -17.49 -9.08 -10.77
C ALA A 16 -16.51 -9.92 -11.61
N PHE A 17 -15.94 -9.35 -12.69
CA PHE A 17 -14.91 -10.02 -13.48
C PHE A 17 -13.67 -10.34 -12.65
N ILE A 18 -13.19 -9.37 -11.86
CA ILE A 18 -12.03 -9.56 -10.96
C ILE A 18 -12.31 -10.68 -9.97
N ALA A 19 -13.50 -10.68 -9.35
CA ALA A 19 -13.92 -11.70 -8.39
C ALA A 19 -13.95 -13.11 -9.02
N GLU A 20 -14.53 -13.25 -10.20
CA GLU A 20 -14.60 -14.52 -10.93
C GLU A 20 -13.20 -15.08 -11.23
N LYS A 21 -12.29 -14.24 -11.76
CA LYS A 21 -10.92 -14.67 -12.05
C LYS A 21 -10.17 -15.13 -10.80
N LEU A 22 -10.26 -14.37 -9.70
CA LEU A 22 -9.61 -14.73 -8.45
C LEU A 22 -10.19 -16.02 -7.85
N ALA A 23 -11.51 -16.19 -7.85
CA ALA A 23 -12.16 -17.39 -7.30
C ALA A 23 -11.76 -18.68 -8.04
N SER A 24 -11.44 -18.58 -9.33
CA SER A 24 -10.95 -19.72 -10.14
C SER A 24 -9.44 -19.97 -10.05
N PHE A 25 -8.70 -19.08 -9.39
CA PHE A 25 -7.24 -19.10 -9.42
C PHE A 25 -6.65 -19.94 -8.28
N LYS A 26 -5.95 -21.00 -8.67
CA LYS A 26 -5.15 -21.84 -7.78
C LYS A 26 -3.91 -22.32 -8.51
N ILE A 27 -2.76 -22.20 -7.86
CA ILE A 27 -1.49 -22.74 -8.33
C ILE A 27 -0.90 -23.61 -7.23
N THR A 28 -0.45 -24.79 -7.61
CA THR A 28 0.37 -25.65 -6.76
C THR A 28 1.78 -25.71 -7.36
N ARG A 29 2.79 -25.52 -6.52
CA ARG A 29 4.21 -25.61 -6.90
C ARG A 29 4.91 -26.58 -5.97
N GLU A 30 5.98 -27.18 -6.45
CA GLU A 30 6.84 -28.02 -5.62
C GLU A 30 8.02 -27.19 -5.11
N ASP A 31 8.32 -27.31 -3.82
CA ASP A 31 9.50 -26.69 -3.21
C ASP A 31 10.78 -27.43 -3.64
N GLU A 32 11.79 -26.70 -4.11
CA GLU A 32 12.99 -27.28 -4.70
C GLU A 32 13.86 -28.05 -3.68
N GLU A 33 13.85 -27.65 -2.41
CA GLU A 33 14.68 -28.27 -1.37
C GLU A 33 13.96 -29.44 -0.68
N THR A 34 12.66 -29.30 -0.45
CA THR A 34 11.90 -30.23 0.39
C THR A 34 10.93 -31.11 -0.37
N HIS A 35 10.73 -30.87 -1.67
CA HIS A 35 9.72 -31.52 -2.51
C HIS A 35 8.28 -31.37 -1.98
N ALA A 36 8.06 -30.41 -1.07
CA ALA A 36 6.75 -30.15 -0.51
C ALA A 36 5.85 -29.44 -1.53
N GLN A 37 4.57 -29.83 -1.59
CA GLN A 37 3.58 -29.17 -2.41
C GLN A 37 3.10 -27.89 -1.72
N LEU A 38 3.32 -26.74 -2.35
CA LEU A 38 2.97 -25.41 -1.86
C LEU A 38 1.83 -24.83 -2.72
N ASN A 39 0.71 -24.54 -2.07
CA ASN A 39 -0.45 -23.94 -2.71
C ASN A 39 -0.43 -22.41 -2.61
N PHE A 40 -0.92 -21.77 -3.67
CA PHE A 40 -1.22 -20.35 -3.70
C PHE A 40 -2.58 -20.15 -4.37
N GLU A 41 -3.52 -19.57 -3.63
CA GLU A 41 -4.90 -19.37 -4.09
C GLU A 41 -5.52 -18.09 -3.52
N PHE A 42 -6.51 -17.56 -4.25
CA PHE A 42 -7.35 -16.48 -3.77
C PHE A 42 -8.73 -17.03 -3.40
N SER A 43 -9.26 -16.58 -2.27
CA SER A 43 -10.64 -16.83 -1.87
C SER A 43 -11.38 -15.50 -1.82
N VAL A 44 -12.50 -15.43 -2.53
CA VAL A 44 -13.39 -14.27 -2.50
C VAL A 44 -14.38 -14.45 -1.35
N ASN A 45 -14.33 -13.55 -0.38
CA ASN A 45 -15.21 -13.60 0.79
C ASN A 45 -16.55 -12.89 0.50
N GLY A 46 -16.53 -11.84 -0.32
CA GLY A 46 -17.71 -11.11 -0.76
C GLY A 46 -17.38 -9.96 -1.69
N TYR A 47 -18.32 -9.60 -2.56
CA TYR A 47 -18.20 -8.46 -3.46
C TYR A 47 -19.57 -7.85 -3.81
N ASP A 48 -19.54 -6.59 -4.23
CA ASP A 48 -20.63 -5.82 -4.80
C ASP A 48 -20.15 -5.13 -6.10
N GLU A 49 -20.93 -4.19 -6.64
CA GLU A 49 -20.61 -3.47 -7.88
C GLU A 49 -19.30 -2.66 -7.79
N SER A 50 -18.96 -2.18 -6.59
CA SER A 50 -17.88 -1.23 -6.34
C SER A 50 -16.78 -1.79 -5.44
N SER A 51 -17.00 -2.89 -4.73
CA SER A 51 -16.09 -3.41 -3.73
C SER A 51 -15.97 -4.93 -3.75
N LEU A 52 -14.79 -5.43 -3.43
CA LEU A 52 -14.50 -6.86 -3.30
C LEU A 52 -13.54 -7.05 -2.13
N ASN A 53 -13.78 -8.07 -1.31
CA ASN A 53 -12.85 -8.47 -0.27
C ASN A 53 -12.60 -9.98 -0.32
N GLY A 54 -11.42 -10.37 0.14
CA GLY A 54 -11.01 -11.76 0.09
C GLY A 54 -9.76 -12.06 0.89
N THR A 55 -9.36 -13.32 0.83
CA THR A 55 -8.20 -13.87 1.53
C THR A 55 -7.28 -14.54 0.52
N ILE A 56 -5.99 -14.23 0.61
CA ILE A 56 -4.92 -14.91 -0.11
C ILE A 56 -4.37 -16.00 0.81
N TYR A 57 -4.32 -17.22 0.32
CA TYR A 57 -3.65 -18.34 0.97
C TYR A 57 -2.32 -18.59 0.26
N TYR A 58 -1.23 -18.57 1.02
CA TYR A 58 0.13 -18.75 0.49
C TYR A 58 0.91 -19.71 1.38
N ASP A 59 1.15 -20.92 0.86
CA ASP A 59 2.00 -21.91 1.52
C ASP A 59 3.47 -21.55 1.36
N LYS A 60 4.22 -21.74 2.44
CA LYS A 60 5.68 -21.65 2.45
C LYS A 60 6.29 -22.71 3.36
N VAL A 61 7.50 -23.12 3.05
CA VAL A 61 8.29 -23.92 3.96
C VAL A 61 8.84 -23.03 5.08
N ILE A 62 8.66 -23.47 6.32
CA ILE A 62 9.28 -22.89 7.51
C ILE A 62 10.14 -23.94 8.21
N LYS A 63 11.18 -23.49 8.92
CA LYS A 63 12.00 -24.38 9.76
C LYS A 63 11.48 -24.31 11.19
N VAL A 64 10.93 -25.41 11.68
CA VAL A 64 10.43 -25.53 13.05
C VAL A 64 11.50 -26.20 13.89
N GLY A 65 11.83 -25.59 15.04
CA GLY A 65 12.77 -26.15 16.00
C GLY A 65 12.17 -27.34 16.74
N THR A 66 12.86 -28.46 16.76
CA THR A 66 12.54 -29.69 17.47
C THR A 66 13.70 -30.09 18.38
N LYS A 67 13.51 -31.10 19.26
CA LYS A 67 14.59 -31.64 20.10
C LYS A 67 15.76 -32.22 19.29
N GLU A 68 15.52 -32.56 18.02
CA GLU A 68 16.49 -33.19 17.11
C GLU A 68 17.12 -32.19 16.12
N GLY A 69 16.79 -30.89 16.22
CA GLY A 69 17.30 -29.85 15.31
C GLY A 69 16.17 -29.06 14.64
N TYR A 70 16.34 -28.69 13.37
CA TYR A 70 15.30 -27.98 12.60
C TYR A 70 14.66 -28.92 11.58
N LYS A 71 13.33 -28.99 11.56
CA LYS A 71 12.57 -29.75 10.56
C LYS A 71 11.81 -28.79 9.63
N PRO A 72 11.82 -29.00 8.31
CA PRO A 72 10.98 -28.25 7.39
C PRO A 72 9.51 -28.65 7.57
N GLU A 73 8.62 -27.65 7.65
CA GLU A 73 7.17 -27.83 7.67
C GLU A 73 6.49 -26.83 6.74
N VAL A 74 5.39 -27.23 6.12
CA VAL A 74 4.56 -26.34 5.31
C VAL A 74 3.67 -25.51 6.22
N SER A 75 3.71 -24.19 6.04
CA SER A 75 2.89 -23.23 6.77
C SER A 75 2.13 -22.35 5.80
N THR A 76 0.81 -22.32 5.96
CA THR A 76 -0.08 -21.46 5.17
C THR A 76 -0.21 -20.08 5.80
N LEU A 77 0.23 -19.05 5.09
CA LEU A 77 -0.05 -17.65 5.42
C LEU A 77 -1.43 -17.26 4.87
N LYS A 78 -2.20 -16.54 5.69
CA LYS A 78 -3.47 -15.93 5.30
C LYS A 78 -3.32 -14.42 5.26
N VAL A 79 -3.55 -13.80 4.10
CA VAL A 79 -3.43 -12.35 3.91
C VAL A 79 -4.73 -11.80 3.36
N GLN A 80 -5.32 -10.83 4.04
CA GLN A 80 -6.54 -10.18 3.56
C GLN A 80 -6.22 -9.15 2.47
N PHE A 81 -7.11 -9.06 1.49
CA PHE A 81 -7.06 -8.04 0.43
C PHE A 81 -8.44 -7.43 0.18
N PHE A 82 -8.41 -6.20 -0.31
CA PHE A 82 -9.60 -5.41 -0.59
C PHE A 82 -9.43 -4.70 -1.92
N VAL A 83 -10.45 -4.73 -2.76
CA VAL A 83 -10.53 -3.97 -4.00
C VAL A 83 -11.69 -2.99 -3.90
N LYS A 84 -11.46 -1.73 -4.28
CA LYS A 84 -12.54 -0.74 -4.41
C LYS A 84 -12.42 0.05 -5.70
N ASN A 85 -13.56 0.31 -6.32
CA ASN A 85 -13.75 1.34 -7.34
C ASN A 85 -14.19 2.63 -6.64
N ILE A 86 -13.39 3.69 -6.77
CA ILE A 86 -13.67 5.00 -6.20
C ILE A 86 -13.63 6.02 -7.34
N GLY A 87 -14.80 6.49 -7.78
CA GLY A 87 -14.91 7.47 -8.85
C GLY A 87 -14.30 7.01 -10.18
N GLY A 88 -14.42 5.73 -10.51
CA GLY A 88 -13.85 5.12 -11.72
C GLY A 88 -12.39 4.68 -11.59
N TYR A 89 -11.75 4.92 -10.45
CA TYR A 89 -10.40 4.45 -10.16
C TYR A 89 -10.43 3.18 -9.31
N TYR A 90 -9.78 2.12 -9.79
CA TYR A 90 -9.67 0.87 -9.06
C TYR A 90 -8.42 0.84 -8.18
N PHE A 91 -8.60 0.43 -6.93
CA PHE A 91 -7.54 0.30 -5.94
C PHE A 91 -7.54 -1.10 -5.36
N LEU A 92 -6.34 -1.62 -5.07
CA LEU A 92 -6.11 -2.87 -4.35
C LEU A 92 -5.35 -2.54 -3.06
N PHE A 93 -5.90 -2.92 -1.90
CA PHE A 93 -5.22 -2.84 -0.62
C PHE A 93 -4.89 -4.25 -0.12
N ILE A 94 -3.62 -4.49 0.21
CA ILE A 94 -3.14 -5.79 0.72
C ILE A 94 -2.58 -5.59 2.13
N LEU A 95 -3.09 -6.35 3.11
CA LEU A 95 -2.65 -6.32 4.50
C LEU A 95 -1.36 -7.12 4.72
N ALA A 96 -0.27 -6.66 4.12
CA ALA A 96 1.05 -7.21 4.30
C ALA A 96 2.11 -6.11 4.30
N LYS A 97 3.29 -6.42 4.85
CA LYS A 97 4.47 -5.54 4.75
C LYS A 97 4.92 -5.39 3.29
N LYS A 98 5.48 -4.22 2.95
CA LYS A 98 5.83 -3.80 1.57
C LYS A 98 6.42 -4.89 0.67
N PRO A 99 7.47 -5.65 1.05
CA PRO A 99 8.05 -6.64 0.14
C PRO A 99 7.05 -7.72 -0.26
N PHE A 100 6.32 -8.25 0.72
CA PHE A 100 5.34 -9.31 0.49
C PHE A 100 4.06 -8.77 -0.17
N ALA A 101 3.61 -7.57 0.20
CA ALA A 101 2.48 -6.92 -0.48
C ALA A 101 2.77 -6.67 -1.98
N ASN A 102 3.98 -6.23 -2.33
CA ASN A 102 4.39 -6.07 -3.73
C ASN A 102 4.38 -7.39 -4.49
N TYR A 103 4.88 -8.47 -3.87
CA TYR A 103 4.82 -9.81 -4.46
C TYR A 103 3.37 -10.25 -4.70
N LEU A 104 2.50 -10.12 -3.70
CA LEU A 104 1.09 -10.49 -3.79
C LEU A 104 0.32 -9.64 -4.81
N ALA A 105 0.64 -8.35 -4.95
CA ALA A 105 0.08 -7.48 -5.98
C ALA A 105 0.45 -7.94 -7.40
N ASN A 106 1.68 -8.43 -7.61
CA ASN A 106 2.09 -9.00 -8.87
C ASN A 106 1.37 -10.32 -9.17
N GLU A 107 1.23 -11.20 -8.18
CA GLU A 107 0.47 -12.44 -8.36
C GLU A 107 -1.03 -12.17 -8.60
N PHE A 108 -1.60 -11.16 -7.93
CA PHE A 108 -2.95 -10.67 -8.22
C PHE A 108 -3.08 -10.21 -9.68
N SER A 109 -2.12 -9.43 -10.17
CA SER A 109 -2.12 -8.99 -11.58
C SER A 109 -2.09 -10.17 -12.55
N LYS A 110 -1.27 -11.19 -12.27
CA LYS A 110 -1.20 -12.40 -13.10
C LYS A 110 -2.49 -13.21 -13.03
N ALA A 111 -3.09 -13.35 -11.85
CA ALA A 111 -4.32 -14.10 -11.65
C ALA A 111 -5.49 -13.50 -12.44
N VAL A 112 -5.62 -12.17 -12.42
CA VAL A 112 -6.75 -11.48 -13.06
C VAL A 112 -6.50 -11.19 -14.54
N PHE A 113 -5.27 -10.81 -14.90
CA PHE A 113 -4.95 -10.26 -16.24
C PHE A 113 -3.95 -11.11 -17.03
N ILE A 114 -3.60 -12.30 -16.54
CA ILE A 114 -2.68 -13.28 -17.17
C ILE A 114 -1.22 -12.80 -17.24
N ARG A 115 -0.96 -11.50 -17.07
CA ARG A 115 0.38 -10.88 -17.07
C ARG A 115 0.53 -9.83 -15.96
N PRO A 116 1.76 -9.56 -15.51
CA PRO A 116 2.01 -8.47 -14.57
C PRO A 116 1.78 -7.08 -15.22
N GLY A 117 1.74 -6.04 -14.38
CA GLY A 117 1.73 -4.64 -14.82
C GLY A 117 0.37 -3.92 -14.81
N TYR A 118 -0.72 -4.64 -14.57
CA TYR A 118 -2.04 -4.01 -14.38
C TYR A 118 -2.20 -3.45 -12.96
N VAL A 119 -1.65 -4.15 -11.96
CA VAL A 119 -1.52 -3.62 -10.61
C VAL A 119 -0.21 -2.85 -10.51
N VAL A 120 -0.31 -1.55 -10.30
CA VAL A 120 0.83 -0.63 -10.22
C VAL A 120 0.89 0.04 -8.86
N GLU A 121 2.08 0.53 -8.49
CA GLU A 121 2.25 1.28 -7.24
C GLU A 121 1.36 2.53 -7.23
N ALA A 122 0.57 2.69 -6.16
CA ALA A 122 -0.12 3.93 -5.90
C ALA A 122 0.87 4.97 -5.37
N ARG A 123 0.80 6.20 -5.88
CA ARG A 123 1.69 7.29 -5.49
C ARG A 123 0.92 8.56 -5.22
N ILE A 124 1.33 9.25 -4.16
CA ILE A 124 0.86 10.59 -3.81
C ILE A 124 1.92 11.58 -4.29
N ASP A 125 1.47 12.63 -4.98
CA ASP A 125 2.29 13.75 -5.41
C ASP A 125 2.93 14.43 -4.19
N PRO A 126 4.20 14.89 -4.28
CA PRO A 126 4.90 15.47 -3.14
C PRO A 126 4.17 16.66 -2.50
N ASN A 127 3.57 17.53 -3.33
CA ASN A 127 2.89 18.73 -2.82
C ASN A 127 1.56 18.36 -2.16
N ILE A 128 0.81 17.41 -2.75
CA ILE A 128 -0.44 16.91 -2.16
C ILE A 128 -0.16 16.22 -0.82
N PHE A 129 0.94 15.47 -0.74
CA PHE A 129 1.35 14.79 0.49
C PHE A 129 1.75 15.79 1.58
N LEU A 130 2.47 16.85 1.20
CA LEU A 130 2.82 17.96 2.08
C LEU A 130 1.57 18.72 2.56
N ASP A 131 0.61 18.98 1.66
CA ASP A 131 -0.66 19.64 2.01
C ASP A 131 -1.49 18.79 2.96
N TYR A 132 -1.52 17.46 2.76
CA TYR A 132 -2.16 16.53 3.68
C TYR A 132 -1.53 16.60 5.07
N TYR A 133 -0.20 16.54 5.14
CA TYR A 133 0.56 16.67 6.37
C TYR A 133 0.33 18.01 7.08
N ASN A 134 0.37 19.12 6.34
CA ASN A 134 0.13 20.46 6.87
C ASN A 134 -1.30 20.63 7.38
N LYS A 135 -2.26 19.83 6.92
CA LYS A 135 -3.63 19.81 7.45
C LYS A 135 -3.79 18.91 8.69
N SER A 136 -2.75 18.20 9.15
CA SER A 136 -2.74 17.37 10.37
C SER A 136 -2.03 18.06 11.55
N LEU A 137 -2.21 19.38 11.66
CA LEU A 137 -1.40 20.35 12.43
C LEU A 137 -1.07 19.99 13.88
N GLU A 138 -1.89 19.19 14.56
CA GLU A 138 -1.83 19.12 16.03
C GLU A 138 -1.04 17.93 16.57
N GLU A 139 -0.73 16.90 15.76
CA GLU A 139 -0.17 15.64 16.31
C GLU A 139 0.76 14.90 15.33
N THR A 140 1.61 15.64 14.62
CA THR A 140 2.72 15.00 13.91
C THR A 140 3.82 14.65 14.90
N ARG A 141 4.28 13.40 14.84
CA ARG A 141 5.41 12.91 15.66
C ARG A 141 6.70 12.76 14.87
N VAL A 142 6.60 12.44 13.57
CA VAL A 142 7.75 12.13 12.72
C VAL A 142 7.51 12.57 11.27
N ALA A 143 8.51 13.18 10.66
CA ALA A 143 8.53 13.52 9.24
C ALA A 143 9.89 13.13 8.62
N TYR A 144 9.87 12.49 7.45
CA TYR A 144 11.07 12.14 6.69
C TYR A 144 11.04 12.78 5.32
N PHE A 145 12.19 13.27 4.89
CA PHE A 145 12.43 13.86 3.58
C PHE A 145 13.36 12.96 2.76
N ASP A 146 13.11 12.87 1.46
CA ASP A 146 14.00 12.27 0.46
C ASP A 146 14.34 13.29 -0.64
N GLN A 147 15.16 12.87 -1.61
CA GLN A 147 15.60 13.74 -2.72
C GLN A 147 16.20 15.06 -2.21
N ILE A 148 17.07 14.92 -1.20
CA ILE A 148 17.66 16.05 -0.51
C ILE A 148 18.86 16.57 -1.31
N ASP A 149 18.94 17.87 -1.50
CA ASP A 149 20.02 18.57 -2.22
C ASP A 149 21.29 18.80 -1.36
N ILE A 150 21.45 18.05 -0.28
CA ILE A 150 22.61 18.11 0.63
C ILE A 150 23.57 16.95 0.28
N PRO A 151 24.85 17.24 0.00
CA PRO A 151 25.83 16.20 -0.35
C PRO A 151 25.88 15.07 0.67
N ASN A 152 25.85 13.82 0.18
CA ASN A 152 25.88 12.58 0.96
C ASN A 152 24.71 12.36 1.94
N VAL A 153 23.61 13.12 1.79
CA VAL A 153 22.39 12.94 2.61
C VAL A 153 21.26 12.39 1.73
N ASN A 154 20.92 11.11 1.93
CA ASN A 154 19.86 10.44 1.16
C ASN A 154 18.48 10.64 1.78
N VAL A 155 18.40 10.67 3.11
CA VAL A 155 17.16 10.77 3.89
C VAL A 155 17.44 11.58 5.13
N LEU A 156 16.51 12.48 5.46
CA LEU A 156 16.53 13.25 6.70
C LEU A 156 15.26 12.98 7.48
N ALA A 157 15.37 12.84 8.81
CA ALA A 157 14.24 12.60 9.70
C ALA A 157 14.15 13.68 10.77
N LEU A 158 12.94 14.22 10.94
CA LEU A 158 12.56 15.11 12.03
C LEU A 158 11.64 14.38 13.00
N TYR A 159 11.94 14.52 14.30
CA TYR A 159 11.16 13.97 15.40
C TYR A 159 10.84 15.06 16.40
N GLY A 160 9.57 15.14 16.80
CA GLY A 160 9.10 16.14 17.76
C GLY A 160 7.61 16.36 17.63
N ASP A 161 7.07 17.14 18.56
CA ASP A 161 5.68 17.59 18.51
C ASP A 161 5.57 18.87 17.68
N ALA A 162 4.45 19.06 16.99
CA ALA A 162 4.17 20.24 16.18
C ALA A 162 5.28 20.61 15.15
N LEU A 163 5.96 19.60 14.59
CA LEU A 163 7.08 19.78 13.65
C LEU A 163 6.79 20.76 12.52
N SER A 164 5.57 20.72 11.97
CA SER A 164 5.12 21.60 10.87
C SER A 164 5.23 23.10 11.18
N GLN A 165 5.28 23.49 12.46
CA GLN A 165 5.38 24.89 12.89
C GLN A 165 6.84 25.36 13.05
N THR A 166 7.81 24.45 13.01
CA THR A 166 9.22 24.78 13.25
C THR A 166 9.90 25.34 12.01
N ASP A 167 10.82 26.29 12.20
CA ASP A 167 11.64 26.81 11.10
C ASP A 167 12.54 25.72 10.48
N LEU A 168 12.93 24.74 11.29
CA LEU A 168 13.70 23.57 10.85
C LEU A 168 12.93 22.74 9.81
N PHE A 169 11.62 22.54 10.01
CA PHE A 169 10.78 21.84 9.04
C PHE A 169 10.66 22.61 7.73
N LYS A 170 10.44 23.93 7.80
CA LYS A 170 10.34 24.79 6.60
C LYS A 170 11.63 24.76 5.80
N MET A 171 12.78 24.88 6.47
CA MET A 171 14.09 24.80 5.83
C MET A 171 14.27 23.46 5.10
N TYR A 172 13.89 22.32 5.69
CA TYR A 172 14.02 21.02 5.02
C TYR A 172 13.02 20.79 3.90
N GLN A 173 11.87 21.46 3.93
CA GLN A 173 10.93 21.48 2.81
C GLN A 173 11.53 22.18 1.57
N GLU A 174 12.42 23.15 1.76
CA GLU A 174 13.11 23.83 0.65
C GLU A 174 14.20 22.93 0.02
N HIS A 175 14.75 22.01 0.81
CA HIS A 175 15.88 21.16 0.43
C HIS A 175 15.52 19.74 0.00
N GLY A 176 14.27 19.29 0.21
CA GLY A 176 13.86 17.94 -0.10
C GLY A 176 12.35 17.73 -0.12
N LEU A 177 11.93 16.51 -0.44
CA LEU A 177 10.53 16.17 -0.57
C LEU A 177 10.06 15.29 0.58
N LEU A 178 8.93 15.64 1.19
CA LEU A 178 8.32 14.83 2.23
C LEU A 178 8.00 13.43 1.69
N TRP A 179 8.54 12.40 2.32
CA TRP A 179 8.48 11.00 1.87
C TRP A 179 7.64 10.11 2.78
N TYR A 180 7.75 10.30 4.10
CA TYR A 180 7.06 9.51 5.10
C TYR A 180 6.70 10.36 6.31
N ILE A 181 5.50 10.13 6.85
CA ILE A 181 4.95 10.86 7.99
C ILE A 181 4.36 9.89 9.00
N VAL A 182 4.38 10.28 10.28
CA VAL A 182 3.59 9.64 11.33
C VAL A 182 2.66 10.69 11.93
N VAL A 183 1.37 10.52 11.66
CA VAL A 183 0.31 11.49 12.00
C VAL A 183 -0.88 10.79 12.65
N ARG A 184 -1.74 11.55 13.31
CA ARG A 184 -3.07 11.07 13.69
C ARG A 184 -3.99 11.12 12.46
N ALA A 185 -4.48 9.96 12.04
CA ALA A 185 -5.43 9.83 10.95
C ALA A 185 -6.80 10.44 11.31
N LYS A 186 -7.41 11.17 10.38
CA LYS A 186 -8.66 11.94 10.62
C LYS A 186 -9.89 11.04 10.71
N SER A 187 -9.95 10.02 9.84
CA SER A 187 -11.07 9.07 9.72
C SER A 187 -11.18 8.10 10.90
N ILE A 188 -10.06 7.81 11.59
CA ILE A 188 -9.99 6.74 12.59
C ILE A 188 -9.40 7.16 13.94
N SER A 189 -8.90 8.39 14.07
CA SER A 189 -8.24 8.89 15.30
C SER A 189 -7.07 8.01 15.78
N GLN A 190 -6.43 7.23 14.89
CA GLN A 190 -5.28 6.36 15.19
C GLN A 190 -3.97 6.99 14.72
N ILE A 191 -2.84 6.58 15.32
CA ILE A 191 -1.49 6.99 14.89
C ILE A 191 -1.06 6.10 13.72
N ILE A 192 -0.92 6.70 12.55
CA ILE A 192 -0.61 6.01 11.29
C ILE A 192 0.67 6.57 10.67
N GLY A 193 1.55 5.67 10.24
CA GLY A 193 2.61 5.94 9.30
C GLY A 193 2.11 5.83 7.86
N LEU A 194 2.40 6.84 7.05
CA LEU A 194 2.09 6.85 5.62
C LEU A 194 3.33 7.26 4.83
N THR A 195 3.61 6.55 3.74
CA THR A 195 4.64 6.90 2.75
C THR A 195 3.99 7.43 1.47
N ARG A 196 4.72 8.23 0.67
CA ARG A 196 4.24 8.66 -0.66
C ARG A 196 3.90 7.51 -1.61
N ASN A 197 4.49 6.33 -1.43
CA ASN A 197 4.15 5.14 -2.20
C ASN A 197 3.11 4.22 -1.51
N CYS A 198 2.30 4.82 -0.65
CA CYS A 198 1.10 4.26 -0.02
C CYS A 198 1.33 2.98 0.80
N VAL A 199 2.51 2.83 1.40
CA VAL A 199 2.69 1.93 2.55
C VAL A 199 2.07 2.59 3.76
N ILE A 200 1.16 1.87 4.41
CA ILE A 200 0.37 2.29 5.57
C ILE A 200 0.74 1.40 6.74
N THR A 201 1.05 2.00 7.88
CA THR A 201 1.40 1.26 9.12
C THR A 201 0.68 1.87 10.30
N MET A 202 -0.04 1.06 11.06
CA MET A 202 -0.72 1.52 12.27
C MET A 202 0.12 1.28 13.51
N PHE A 203 0.47 2.37 14.21
CA PHE A 203 1.33 2.35 15.41
C PHE A 203 0.54 2.29 16.71
N SER A 204 -0.72 2.74 16.71
CA SER A 204 -1.64 2.57 17.84
C SER A 204 -2.46 1.28 17.73
N ARG A 205 -3.25 0.96 18.77
CA ARG A 205 -4.15 -0.20 18.74
C ARG A 205 -5.37 0.12 17.88
N GLY A 206 -5.62 -0.71 16.88
CA GLY A 206 -6.81 -0.63 16.03
C GLY A 206 -7.10 -1.95 15.34
N THR A 207 -8.13 -1.95 14.52
CA THR A 207 -8.66 -3.12 13.82
C THR A 207 -8.22 -3.16 12.35
N VAL A 208 -8.52 -4.28 11.68
CA VAL A 208 -8.36 -4.37 10.22
C VAL A 208 -9.27 -3.35 9.52
N ASP A 209 -10.50 -3.19 9.99
CA ASP A 209 -11.45 -2.23 9.42
C ASP A 209 -10.95 -0.79 9.52
N ASP A 210 -10.29 -0.42 10.62
CA ASP A 210 -9.71 0.91 10.77
C ASP A 210 -8.66 1.22 9.70
N ILE A 211 -7.71 0.31 9.47
CA ILE A 211 -6.65 0.53 8.48
C ILE A 211 -7.19 0.44 7.04
N VAL A 212 -8.21 -0.40 6.78
CA VAL A 212 -8.91 -0.46 5.50
C VAL A 212 -9.66 0.84 5.23
N ARG A 213 -10.36 1.37 6.23
CA ARG A 213 -11.06 2.66 6.16
C ARG A 213 -10.09 3.78 5.84
N TYR A 214 -8.98 3.87 6.59
CA TYR A 214 -7.94 4.86 6.30
C TYR A 214 -7.38 4.75 4.87
N ALA A 215 -7.12 3.52 4.40
CA ALA A 215 -6.58 3.29 3.06
C ALA A 215 -7.51 3.81 1.94
N PHE A 216 -8.83 3.64 2.08
CA PHE A 216 -9.78 3.99 1.03
C PHE A 216 -10.45 5.37 1.21
N GLU A 217 -10.63 5.85 2.44
CA GLU A 217 -11.29 7.14 2.71
C GLU A 217 -10.32 8.32 2.82
N GLU A 218 -9.06 8.08 3.20
CA GLU A 218 -8.04 9.14 3.26
C GLU A 218 -6.97 8.97 2.18
N VAL A 219 -6.36 7.79 2.05
CA VAL A 219 -5.19 7.62 1.17
C VAL A 219 -5.57 7.56 -0.32
N ALA A 220 -6.59 6.78 -0.69
CA ALA A 220 -7.00 6.67 -2.09
C ALA A 220 -7.41 8.02 -2.72
N PRO A 221 -8.16 8.92 -2.05
CA PRO A 221 -8.43 10.25 -2.56
C PRO A 221 -7.18 11.08 -2.88
N LEU A 222 -6.14 11.02 -2.05
CA LEU A 222 -4.87 11.71 -2.31
C LEU A 222 -4.19 11.19 -3.59
N VAL A 223 -4.29 9.88 -3.84
CA VAL A 223 -3.78 9.27 -5.07
C VAL A 223 -4.59 9.72 -6.29
N ILE A 224 -5.92 9.80 -6.18
CA ILE A 224 -6.79 10.30 -7.25
C ILE A 224 -6.45 11.76 -7.59
N GLU A 225 -6.31 12.61 -6.58
CA GLU A 225 -5.91 14.01 -6.74
C GLU A 225 -4.55 14.12 -7.46
N SER A 226 -3.60 13.26 -7.09
CA SER A 226 -2.28 13.17 -7.71
C SER A 226 -2.35 12.74 -9.19
N ILE A 227 -3.25 11.82 -9.54
CA ILE A 227 -3.46 11.40 -10.93
C ILE A 227 -4.06 12.55 -11.75
N ASN A 228 -5.08 13.22 -11.21
CA ASN A 228 -5.78 14.30 -11.90
C ASN A 228 -4.86 15.50 -12.14
N LYS A 229 -4.04 15.87 -11.15
CA LYS A 229 -3.01 16.92 -11.29
C LYS A 229 -2.05 16.63 -12.46
N ASN A 230 -1.59 15.39 -12.57
CA ASN A 230 -0.68 14.98 -13.64
C ASN A 230 -1.34 14.95 -15.03
N LYS A 231 -2.63 14.59 -15.11
CA LYS A 231 -3.39 14.67 -16.37
C LYS A 231 -3.50 16.11 -16.88
N ASN A 232 -3.89 17.05 -16.02
CA ASN A 232 -4.05 18.46 -16.38
C ASN A 232 -2.73 19.07 -16.89
N LYS A 233 -1.61 18.80 -16.22
CA LYS A 233 -0.28 19.28 -16.64
C LYS A 233 0.11 18.78 -18.04
N ASN A 234 -0.24 17.54 -18.37
CA ASN A 234 0.04 16.96 -19.69
C ASN A 234 -0.84 17.56 -20.81
N GLU A 235 -2.07 17.96 -20.49
CA GLU A 235 -2.97 18.61 -21.46
C GLU A 235 -2.56 20.06 -21.74
N GLU A 236 -2.10 20.79 -20.73
CA GLU A 236 -1.54 22.15 -20.88
C GLU A 236 -0.28 22.15 -21.75
N ASN A 237 0.63 21.21 -21.51
CA ASN A 237 1.85 21.07 -22.32
C ASN A 237 1.55 20.72 -23.79
N LYS A 238 0.48 19.97 -24.07
CA LYS A 238 0.06 19.66 -25.45
C LYS A 238 -0.58 20.83 -26.19
N LYS A 239 -1.08 21.85 -25.49
CA LYS A 239 -1.65 23.06 -26.11
C LYS A 239 -0.60 24.12 -26.45
N THR A 240 0.64 23.92 -25.98
CA THR A 240 1.75 24.89 -26.10
C THR A 240 2.80 24.46 -27.14
N VAL A 241 2.52 23.39 -27.90
CA VAL A 241 3.32 22.86 -29.02
C VAL A 241 2.43 22.85 -30.25
#